data_AF-A0A965URG2-F1
#
_entry.id   AF-A0A965URG2-F1
#
_cell.length_a   1.000
_cell.length_b   1.000
_cell.length_c   1.000
_cell.angle_alpha   90.00
_cell.angle_beta   90.00
_cell.angle_gamma   90.00
#
_symmetry.space_group_name_H-M   'P 1'
#
loop_
_entity.id
_entity.type
_entity.pdbx_description
1 polymer ?
#
loop_
_entity_poly.entity_id
_entity_poly.type
_entity_poly.pdbx_seq_one_letter_code
_entity_poly.pdbx_strand_id
1 'polypeptide(L)'
;MPRKKSHETTSKTSSAPTVDPKKQQLVYGFFEKILRHSKGQKAGEPFLLLKWQKRVLGDIFGTVNADGSRKYRVSYIELPKKAGKSTTLAGVALYGLVCDNEPGAEIYGAASDREQAGIIYREAASMVRASPSLSKR
;
A
#
# COMPACT_ATOMS: atom_id res chain seq x y z
N MET A 1 -40.64 -36.26 -8.27
CA MET A 1 -40.59 -34.91 -7.67
C MET A 1 -39.88 -33.96 -8.64
N PRO A 2 -40.54 -32.93 -9.19
CA PRO A 2 -39.88 -31.99 -10.10
C PRO A 2 -39.00 -31.01 -9.32
N ARG A 3 -37.73 -30.88 -9.71
CA ARG A 3 -36.78 -29.91 -9.12
C ARG A 3 -37.23 -28.48 -9.44
N LYS A 4 -37.36 -27.64 -8.40
CA LYS A 4 -37.69 -26.22 -8.48
C LYS A 4 -36.74 -25.47 -9.44
N LYS A 5 -37.32 -24.57 -10.24
CA LYS A 5 -36.62 -23.63 -11.13
C LYS A 5 -35.62 -22.80 -10.33
N SER A 6 -34.40 -22.70 -10.84
CA SER A 6 -33.31 -21.86 -10.35
C SER A 6 -33.73 -20.39 -10.30
N HIS A 7 -33.53 -19.74 -9.17
CA HIS A 7 -33.65 -18.29 -9.04
C HIS A 7 -32.64 -17.60 -9.97
N GLU A 8 -33.16 -16.71 -10.80
CA GLU A 8 -32.41 -15.84 -11.70
C GLU A 8 -31.63 -14.81 -10.86
N THR A 9 -30.31 -14.98 -10.77
CA THR A 9 -29.44 -14.02 -10.09
C THR A 9 -29.35 -12.78 -10.96
N THR A 10 -30.07 -11.72 -10.59
CA THR A 10 -29.97 -10.41 -11.23
C THR A 10 -28.53 -9.91 -11.10
N SER A 11 -27.78 -9.96 -12.19
CA SER A 11 -26.45 -9.38 -12.30
C SER A 11 -26.56 -7.87 -12.14
N LYS A 12 -26.15 -7.35 -10.97
CA LYS A 12 -25.89 -5.91 -10.85
C LYS A 12 -24.80 -5.57 -11.85
N THR A 13 -25.14 -4.76 -12.86
CA THR A 13 -24.21 -4.21 -13.85
C THR A 13 -23.05 -3.54 -13.13
N SER A 14 -21.93 -4.24 -12.98
CA SER A 14 -20.72 -3.68 -12.37
C SER A 14 -20.08 -2.76 -13.40
N SER A 15 -20.19 -1.44 -13.20
CA SER A 15 -19.48 -0.47 -14.04
C SER A 15 -17.97 -0.69 -13.97
N ALA A 16 -17.28 -0.37 -15.06
CA ALA A 16 -15.85 -0.64 -15.18
C ALA A 16 -15.04 0.05 -14.06
N PRO A 17 -14.02 -0.61 -13.51
CA PRO A 17 -13.13 0.01 -12.55
C PRO A 17 -12.42 1.20 -13.20
N THR A 18 -12.31 2.29 -12.43
CA THR A 18 -11.78 3.56 -12.92
C THR A 18 -10.58 3.98 -12.06
N VAL A 19 -9.67 4.73 -12.65
CA VAL A 19 -8.54 5.32 -11.92
C VAL A 19 -9.02 6.57 -11.19
N ASP A 20 -8.85 6.62 -9.88
CA ASP A 20 -9.12 7.79 -9.04
C ASP A 20 -7.81 8.58 -8.78
N PRO A 21 -7.62 9.75 -9.42
CA PRO A 21 -6.42 10.56 -9.25
C PRO A 21 -6.22 11.06 -7.82
N LYS A 22 -7.31 11.25 -7.04
CA LYS A 22 -7.20 11.73 -5.66
C LYS A 22 -6.56 10.67 -4.77
N LYS A 23 -6.95 9.40 -4.93
CA LYS A 23 -6.33 8.29 -4.19
C LYS A 23 -4.89 8.04 -4.59
N GLN A 24 -4.55 8.18 -5.88
CA GLN A 24 -3.15 8.12 -6.33
C GLN A 24 -2.32 9.23 -5.66
N GLN A 25 -2.83 10.46 -5.67
CA GLN A 25 -2.12 11.60 -5.10
C GLN A 25 -1.97 11.50 -3.58
N LEU A 26 -2.92 10.88 -2.89
CA LEU A 26 -2.82 10.60 -1.44
C LEU A 26 -1.64 9.68 -1.15
N VAL A 27 -1.49 8.59 -1.89
CA VAL A 27 -0.37 7.66 -1.72
C VAL A 27 0.94 8.34 -2.06
N TYR A 28 1.03 9.03 -3.20
CA TYR A 28 2.28 9.72 -3.56
C TYR A 28 2.64 10.80 -2.54
N GLY A 29 1.65 11.58 -2.09
CA GLY A 29 1.84 12.61 -1.07
C GLY A 29 2.31 12.02 0.27
N PHE A 30 1.78 10.86 0.67
CA PHE A 30 2.24 10.18 1.88
C PHE A 30 3.73 9.81 1.78
N PHE A 31 4.14 9.17 0.68
CA PHE A 31 5.55 8.80 0.51
C PHE A 31 6.45 10.03 0.39
N GLU A 32 6.11 10.99 -0.48
CA GLU A 32 7.02 12.09 -0.83
C GLU A 32 7.02 13.24 0.19
N LYS A 33 5.94 13.44 0.94
CA LYS A 33 5.82 14.57 1.89
C LYS A 33 5.92 14.15 3.34
N ILE A 34 5.45 12.94 3.68
CA ILE A 34 5.41 12.46 5.06
C ILE A 34 6.60 11.58 5.37
N LEU A 35 6.87 10.57 4.54
CA LEU A 35 7.94 9.61 4.80
C LEU A 35 9.32 10.21 4.52
N ARG A 36 10.27 9.92 5.42
CA ARG A 36 11.68 10.23 5.27
C ARG A 36 12.50 8.95 5.14
N HIS A 37 13.59 9.02 4.37
CA HIS A 37 14.57 7.95 4.35
C HIS A 37 15.19 7.76 5.74
N SER A 38 15.24 6.52 6.21
CA SER A 38 15.66 6.20 7.58
C SER A 38 17.17 5.99 7.73
N LYS A 39 17.86 5.63 6.64
CA LYS A 39 19.25 5.15 6.64
C LYS A 39 20.00 5.60 5.38
N GLY A 40 21.33 5.56 5.46
CA GLY A 40 22.25 5.85 4.37
C GLY A 40 22.48 7.35 4.17
N GLN A 41 23.08 7.70 3.03
CA GLN A 41 23.45 9.09 2.72
C GLN A 41 22.24 10.04 2.65
N LYS A 42 21.05 9.49 2.37
CA LYS A 42 19.81 10.25 2.25
C LYS A 42 18.99 10.29 3.54
N ALA A 43 19.54 9.86 4.68
CA ALA A 43 18.79 9.84 5.94
C ALA A 43 18.22 11.24 6.27
N GLY A 44 16.91 11.30 6.58
CA GLY A 44 16.18 12.54 6.85
C GLY A 44 15.63 13.25 5.60
N GLU A 45 16.05 12.87 4.40
CA GLU A 45 15.51 13.41 3.15
C GLU A 45 14.12 12.82 2.84
N PRO A 46 13.26 13.55 2.09
CA PRO A 46 11.96 13.04 1.64
C PRO A 46 12.09 11.75 0.82
N PHE A 47 11.18 10.79 1.02
CA PHE A 47 11.15 9.55 0.23
C PHE A 47 10.54 9.81 -1.15
N LEU A 48 11.37 10.21 -2.11
CA LEU A 48 10.93 10.44 -3.48
C LEU A 48 10.72 9.12 -4.23
N LEU A 49 9.49 8.89 -4.70
CA LEU A 49 9.13 7.66 -5.39
C LEU A 49 9.79 7.60 -6.78
N LEU A 50 10.41 6.47 -7.07
CA LEU A 50 10.87 6.11 -8.41
C LEU A 50 9.68 5.93 -9.36
N LYS A 51 9.92 6.12 -10.66
CA LYS A 51 8.86 5.99 -11.69
C LYS A 51 8.09 4.67 -11.60
N TRP A 52 8.79 3.56 -11.37
CA TRP A 52 8.15 2.25 -11.22
C TRP A 52 7.33 2.14 -9.93
N GLN A 53 7.80 2.72 -8.82
CA GLN A 53 7.06 2.71 -7.55
C GLN A 53 5.77 3.53 -7.68
N LYS A 54 5.83 4.70 -8.34
CA LYS A 54 4.64 5.50 -8.64
C LYS A 54 3.63 4.70 -9.43
N ARG A 55 4.07 4.05 -10.52
CA ARG A 55 3.19 3.20 -11.34
C ARG A 55 2.52 2.10 -10.50
N VAL A 56 3.31 1.29 -9.80
CA VAL A 56 2.78 0.15 -9.03
C VAL A 56 1.84 0.60 -7.90
N LEU A 57 2.24 1.59 -7.11
CA LEU A 57 1.42 2.09 -6.01
C LEU A 57 0.15 2.81 -6.52
N GLY A 58 0.28 3.58 -7.60
CA GLY A 58 -0.83 4.25 -8.25
C GLY A 58 -1.85 3.29 -8.83
N ASP A 59 -1.40 2.17 -9.40
CA ASP A 59 -2.29 1.14 -9.92
C ASP A 59 -3.01 0.41 -8.78
N ILE A 60 -2.27 0.00 -7.73
CA ILE A 60 -2.81 -0.77 -6.60
C ILE A 60 -3.83 0.05 -5.79
N PHE A 61 -3.47 1.28 -5.41
CA PHE A 61 -4.27 2.10 -4.50
C PHE A 61 -5.18 3.09 -5.21
N GLY A 62 -4.87 3.44 -6.45
CA GLY A 62 -5.64 4.40 -7.26
C GLY A 62 -6.75 3.77 -8.10
N THR A 63 -6.69 2.47 -8.38
CA THR A 63 -7.75 1.81 -9.16
C THR A 63 -8.90 1.40 -8.24
N VAL A 64 -10.07 1.99 -8.45
CA VAL A 64 -11.26 1.77 -7.62
C VAL A 64 -12.40 1.15 -8.41
N ASN A 65 -13.24 0.40 -7.72
CA ASN A 65 -14.52 -0.07 -8.21
C ASN A 65 -15.54 1.08 -8.20
N ALA A 66 -16.71 0.83 -8.78
CA ALA A 66 -17.84 1.77 -8.81
C ALA A 66 -18.26 2.32 -7.44
N ASP A 67 -18.14 1.49 -6.41
CA ASP A 67 -18.48 1.79 -5.01
C ASP A 67 -17.37 2.56 -4.28
N GLY A 68 -16.26 2.87 -4.95
CA GLY A 68 -15.11 3.54 -4.37
C GLY A 68 -14.17 2.62 -3.58
N SER A 69 -14.46 1.31 -3.50
CA SER A 69 -13.55 0.33 -2.89
C SER A 69 -12.33 0.07 -3.78
N ARG A 70 -11.21 -0.39 -3.21
CA ARG A 70 -10.04 -0.80 -4.01
C ARG A 70 -10.41 -1.98 -4.88
N LYS A 71 -10.08 -1.90 -6.18
CA LYS A 71 -10.24 -3.02 -7.11
C LYS A 71 -9.31 -4.17 -6.73
N TYR A 72 -8.03 -3.85 -6.52
CA TYR A 72 -6.99 -4.83 -6.27
C TYR A 72 -6.88 -5.10 -4.77
N ARG A 73 -7.24 -6.32 -4.35
CA ARG A 73 -7.00 -6.83 -2.99
C ARG A 73 -5.70 -7.62 -2.86
N VAL A 74 -5.23 -8.17 -3.99
CA VAL A 74 -4.00 -8.94 -4.09
C VAL A 74 -3.20 -8.38 -5.26
N SER A 75 -1.91 -8.13 -5.04
CA SER A 75 -0.97 -7.68 -6.06
C SER A 75 0.28 -8.53 -6.01
N TYR A 76 0.77 -8.95 -7.18
CA TYR A 76 2.03 -9.66 -7.33
C TYR A 76 3.05 -8.77 -8.02
N ILE A 77 4.25 -8.66 -7.44
CA ILE A 77 5.30 -7.77 -7.94
C ILE A 77 6.64 -8.50 -7.88
N GLU A 78 7.27 -8.69 -9.03
CA GLU A 78 8.62 -9.24 -9.13
C GLU A 78 9.63 -8.10 -9.25
N LEU A 79 10.63 -8.10 -8.36
CA LEU A 79 11.65 -7.04 -8.32
C LEU A 79 13.04 -7.62 -8.09
N PRO A 80 14.06 -7.08 -8.79
CA PRO A 80 15.43 -7.52 -8.60
C PRO A 80 15.98 -7.16 -7.19
N LYS A 81 17.15 -7.71 -6.87
CA LYS A 81 17.88 -7.32 -5.66
C LYS A 81 18.27 -5.82 -5.75
N LYS A 82 18.34 -5.15 -4.61
CA LYS A 82 18.66 -3.71 -4.48
C LYS A 82 17.69 -2.72 -5.15
N ALA A 83 16.51 -3.16 -5.58
CA ALA A 83 15.48 -2.27 -6.14
C ALA A 83 14.76 -1.38 -5.10
N GLY A 84 15.17 -1.39 -3.82
CA GLY A 84 14.47 -0.63 -2.75
C GLY A 84 13.13 -1.25 -2.30
N LYS A 85 12.90 -2.55 -2.58
CA LYS A 85 11.64 -3.24 -2.27
C LYS A 85 11.28 -3.21 -0.78
N SER A 86 12.23 -3.49 0.12
CA SER A 86 11.96 -3.56 1.56
C SER A 86 11.54 -2.19 2.12
N THR A 87 12.20 -1.11 1.68
CA THR A 87 11.84 0.25 2.10
C THR A 87 10.49 0.68 1.53
N THR A 88 10.17 0.25 0.30
CA THR A 88 8.84 0.48 -0.30
C THR A 88 7.75 -0.23 0.50
N LEU A 89 7.96 -1.50 0.86
CA LEU A 89 7.01 -2.28 1.66
C LEU A 89 6.82 -1.71 3.07
N ALA A 90 7.88 -1.18 3.69
CA ALA A 90 7.77 -0.46 4.96
C ALA A 90 6.85 0.76 4.84
N GLY A 91 7.01 1.56 3.78
CA GLY A 91 6.11 2.69 3.50
C GLY A 91 4.67 2.26 3.22
N VAL A 92 4.46 1.14 2.51
CA VAL A 92 3.12 0.58 2.28
C VAL A 92 2.46 0.14 3.59
N ALA A 93 3.20 -0.51 4.48
CA ALA A 93 2.69 -0.91 5.78
C ALA A 93 2.27 0.31 6.62
N LEU A 94 3.10 1.35 6.65
CA LEU A 94 2.77 2.60 7.34
C LEU A 94 1.58 3.32 6.70
N TYR A 95 1.47 3.30 5.37
CA TYR A 95 0.31 3.85 4.67
C TYR A 95 -0.97 3.14 5.09
N GLY A 96 -0.98 1.80 5.10
CA GLY A 96 -2.13 1.02 5.55
C GLY A 96 -2.52 1.32 7.00
N LEU A 97 -1.55 1.49 7.90
CA LEU A 97 -1.81 1.82 9.30
C LEU A 97 -2.39 3.22 9.51
N VAL A 98 -2.03 4.18 8.66
CA VAL A 98 -2.31 5.61 8.90
C VAL A 98 -3.44 6.14 8.02
N CYS A 99 -3.52 5.68 6.77
CA CYS A 99 -4.36 6.29 5.74
C CYS A 99 -5.63 5.50 5.43
N ASP A 100 -5.78 4.26 5.91
CA ASP A 100 -6.94 3.41 5.57
C ASP A 100 -8.16 3.67 6.45
N ASN A 101 -8.07 4.61 7.41
CA ASN A 101 -9.16 5.02 8.31
C ASN A 101 -9.83 3.85 9.06
N GLU A 102 -9.05 2.79 9.33
CA GLU A 102 -9.49 1.60 10.07
C GLU A 102 -8.88 1.66 11.48
N PRO A 103 -9.69 1.90 12.54
CA PRO A 103 -9.19 1.88 13.91
C PRO A 103 -8.68 0.49 14.29
N GLY A 104 -7.43 0.42 14.76
CA GLY A 104 -6.81 -0.87 15.12
C GLY A 104 -6.38 -1.71 13.93
N ALA A 105 -6.10 -1.09 12.78
CA ALA A 105 -5.56 -1.79 11.61
C ALA A 105 -4.31 -2.62 11.96
N GLU A 106 -4.32 -3.90 11.58
CA GLU A 106 -3.18 -4.81 11.73
C GLU A 106 -2.55 -5.10 10.36
N ILE A 107 -1.23 -4.90 10.26
CA ILE A 107 -0.47 -5.18 9.04
C ILE A 107 0.56 -6.28 9.34
N TYR A 108 0.39 -7.42 8.67
CA TYR A 108 1.26 -8.59 8.85
C TYR A 108 2.32 -8.67 7.74
N GLY A 109 3.57 -8.91 8.13
CA GLY A 109 4.67 -9.20 7.22
C GLY A 109 5.07 -10.67 7.31
N ALA A 110 5.02 -11.39 6.19
CA ALA A 110 5.47 -12.78 6.10
C ALA A 110 6.69 -12.89 5.18
N ALA A 111 7.65 -13.72 5.58
CA ALA A 111 8.83 -14.08 4.80
C ALA A 111 9.23 -15.52 5.14
N SER A 112 10.16 -16.09 4.36
CA SER A 112 10.68 -17.44 4.62
C SER A 112 11.41 -17.58 5.95
N ASP A 113 11.84 -16.46 6.54
CA ASP A 113 12.52 -16.42 7.83
C ASP A 113 12.08 -15.19 8.65
N ARG A 114 12.08 -15.34 9.98
CA ARG A 114 11.66 -14.29 10.92
C ARG A 114 12.57 -13.07 10.86
N GLU A 115 13.88 -13.25 10.68
CA GLU A 115 14.78 -12.10 10.58
C GLU A 115 14.49 -11.29 9.32
N GLN A 116 14.17 -11.97 8.20
CA GLN A 116 13.77 -11.34 6.94
C GLN A 116 12.47 -10.56 7.07
N ALA A 117 11.45 -11.14 7.72
CA ALA A 117 10.21 -10.42 8.03
C ALA A 117 10.51 -9.20 8.94
N GLY A 118 11.39 -9.37 9.91
CA GLY A 118 11.84 -8.31 10.82
C GLY A 118 12.55 -7.14 10.14
N ILE A 119 13.10 -7.31 8.93
CA ILE A 119 13.74 -6.20 8.18
C ILE A 119 12.70 -5.12 7.86
N ILE A 120 11.52 -5.52 7.37
CA ILE A 120 10.47 -4.56 6.98
C ILE A 120 9.94 -3.84 8.22
N TYR A 121 9.71 -4.58 9.32
CA TYR A 121 9.26 -4.01 10.58
C TYR A 121 10.25 -2.99 11.14
N ARG A 122 11.54 -3.36 11.24
CA ARG A 122 12.59 -2.45 11.73
C ARG A 122 12.72 -1.22 10.83
N GLU A 123 12.61 -1.39 9.51
CA GLU A 123 12.66 -0.27 8.58
C GLU A 123 11.47 0.68 8.76
N ALA A 124 10.25 0.16 8.92
CA ALA A 124 9.07 0.95 9.21
C ALA A 124 9.20 1.72 10.53
N ALA A 125 9.67 1.06 11.60
CA ALA A 125 9.91 1.71 12.89
C ALA A 125 10.96 2.82 12.81
N SER A 126 12.07 2.58 12.09
CA SER A 126 13.09 3.61 11.84
C SER A 126 12.54 4.78 11.01
N MET A 127 11.70 4.49 10.00
CA MET A 127 11.07 5.49 9.16
C MET A 127 10.08 6.37 9.94
N VAL A 128 9.32 5.80 10.88
CA VAL A 128 8.44 6.56 11.79
C VAL A 128 9.25 7.54 12.63
N ARG A 129 10.34 7.09 13.26
CA ARG A 129 11.21 7.94 14.08
C ARG A 129 11.88 9.05 13.26
N ALA A 130 12.22 8.77 12.00
CA ALA A 130 12.81 9.75 11.09
C ALA A 130 11.79 10.75 10.53
N SER A 131 10.49 10.44 10.55
CA SER A 131 9.43 11.25 9.95
C SER A 131 8.74 12.10 11.01
N PRO A 132 8.94 13.44 11.06
CA PRO A 132 8.43 14.28 12.15
C PRO A 132 6.92 14.22 12.34
N SER A 133 6.16 14.09 11.26
CA SER A 133 4.69 14.02 11.30
C SER A 133 4.16 12.69 11.87
N LEU A 134 4.96 11.63 11.82
CA LEU A 134 4.59 10.33 12.38
C LEU A 134 5.11 10.16 13.80
N SER A 135 6.31 10.66 14.11
CA SER A 135 6.91 10.56 15.44
C SER A 135 6.17 11.35 16.52
N LYS A 136 5.31 12.32 16.15
CA LYS A 136 4.54 13.17 17.09
C LYS A 136 3.13 12.65 17.38
N ARG A 137 2.70 11.57 16.73
CA ARG A 137 1.39 10.93 16.95
C ARG A 137 1.51 9.84 17.99
#